data_AF-A0A226HIH1-F1
#
_entry.id   AF-A0A226HIH1-F1
#
_cell.length_a   1.000
_cell.length_b   1.000
_cell.length_c   1.000
_cell.angle_alpha   90.00
_cell.angle_beta   90.00
_cell.angle_gamma   90.00
#
_symmetry.space_group_name_H-M   'P 1'
#
loop_
_entity.id
_entity.type
_entity.pdbx_description
1 polymer ?
#
loop_
_entity_poly.entity_id
_entity_poly.type
_entity_poly.pdbx_seq_one_letter_code
_entity_poly.pdbx_strand_id
1 'polypeptide(L)'
;MQVSYKHSVKIFCVLVVVCGLAQFFYPEEKKVAAESLVKETELAVKEDSTVVENEVFFDTTACSKKDVELFLSTFIKEFNTNKASKINRFVDKNDGLAIFAKDGVYPILSFSTVIDDWIEWFDFKISDAIFFEKFPEYIGDTEFAKTGFFYRDYKNKFSLDDFQDDYSNRSDEDKKPYRILEKTCNYRADAMSKDGSRVLTLYFRIYKDKKQLVAISQDTVDDVMFTEPEKEFIKIDTKTEVEAFLAENKRFCDIENKGYIDFDKKELTYCDFGDKPFSFTSYKIDSATALSKKIKIREIEFYDARKKENFTLRLSNKGTFTSYQMGARPIYVYSSCN
;
A
#
# COMPACT_ATOMS: atom_id res chain seq x y z
N MET A 1 -28.19 -18.20 -2.42
CA MET A 1 -28.74 -17.68 -3.68
C MET A 1 -27.76 -18.06 -4.78
N GLN A 2 -28.15 -18.99 -5.66
CA GLN A 2 -27.33 -19.57 -6.74
C GLN A 2 -27.53 -18.78 -8.03
N VAL A 3 -26.44 -18.39 -8.70
CA VAL A 3 -26.42 -17.95 -10.11
C VAL A 3 -25.08 -18.45 -10.69
N SER A 4 -25.01 -19.63 -11.29
CA SER A 4 -25.23 -19.96 -12.71
C SER A 4 -24.28 -19.25 -13.71
N TYR A 5 -23.13 -19.89 -13.98
CA TYR A 5 -22.29 -19.62 -15.15
C TYR A 5 -22.84 -20.34 -16.38
N LYS A 6 -23.19 -19.60 -17.44
CA LYS A 6 -23.48 -20.18 -18.76
C LYS A 6 -23.34 -19.13 -19.88
N HIS A 7 -22.54 -19.49 -20.90
CA HIS A 7 -22.29 -18.84 -22.22
C HIS A 7 -21.21 -17.74 -22.22
N SER A 8 -20.19 -17.71 -23.10
CA SER A 8 -19.96 -18.40 -24.37
C SER A 8 -18.46 -18.36 -24.75
N VAL A 9 -17.84 -19.53 -24.92
CA VAL A 9 -16.56 -19.72 -25.62
C VAL A 9 -16.89 -20.39 -26.94
N LYS A 10 -16.87 -19.66 -28.07
CA LYS A 10 -16.84 -20.23 -29.44
C LYS A 10 -16.44 -19.16 -30.48
N ILE A 11 -15.15 -18.89 -30.66
CA ILE A 11 -14.54 -18.54 -31.97
C ILE A 11 -13.08 -19.01 -31.95
N PHE A 12 -12.87 -20.31 -32.18
CA PHE A 12 -11.60 -20.88 -32.64
C PHE A 12 -11.99 -22.09 -33.51
N CYS A 13 -11.27 -22.29 -34.61
CA CYS A 13 -11.55 -23.18 -35.76
C CYS A 13 -12.41 -22.56 -36.87
N VAL A 14 -11.79 -21.74 -37.74
CA VAL A 14 -11.68 -21.95 -39.21
C VAL A 14 -10.68 -20.91 -39.73
N LEU A 15 -9.38 -21.23 -39.77
CA LEU A 15 -8.35 -20.58 -40.62
C LEU A 15 -7.03 -21.38 -40.58
N VAL A 16 -7.14 -22.70 -40.75
CA VAL A 16 -6.02 -23.60 -41.07
C VAL A 16 -6.47 -24.52 -42.20
N VAL A 17 -6.83 -23.93 -43.34
CA VAL A 17 -6.85 -24.57 -44.67
C VAL A 17 -6.68 -23.39 -45.64
N VAL A 18 -5.84 -23.53 -46.66
CA VAL A 18 -5.32 -22.48 -47.57
C VAL A 18 -4.05 -21.78 -47.05
N CYS A 19 -2.92 -22.48 -47.20
CA CYS A 19 -1.56 -21.97 -47.45
C CYS A 19 -0.47 -23.07 -47.29
N GLY A 20 -0.86 -24.34 -47.11
CA GLY A 20 0.01 -25.48 -47.42
C GLY A 20 -0.15 -25.85 -48.88
N LEU A 21 0.97 -26.00 -49.60
CA LEU A 21 1.16 -26.39 -51.02
C LEU A 21 1.62 -25.27 -51.99
N ALA A 22 2.64 -24.49 -51.60
CA ALA A 22 3.46 -23.72 -52.55
C ALA A 22 4.99 -23.77 -52.25
N GLN A 23 5.47 -24.86 -51.63
CA GLN A 23 6.91 -25.07 -51.36
C GLN A 23 7.42 -26.42 -51.87
N PHE A 24 7.00 -26.81 -53.06
CA PHE A 24 7.69 -27.84 -53.83
C PHE A 24 7.88 -27.29 -55.25
N PHE A 25 9.09 -27.39 -55.76
CA PHE A 25 9.59 -27.06 -57.11
C PHE A 25 10.54 -25.85 -57.24
N TYR A 26 11.81 -26.23 -57.21
CA TYR A 26 12.94 -25.81 -58.07
C TYR A 26 14.03 -24.84 -57.55
N PRO A 27 15.30 -25.05 -57.98
CA PRO A 27 16.52 -24.86 -57.21
C PRO A 27 17.48 -23.77 -57.77
N GLU A 28 18.67 -23.73 -57.16
CA GLU A 28 19.93 -23.06 -57.48
C GLU A 28 20.14 -22.47 -58.90
N GLU A 29 20.63 -21.22 -58.96
CA GLU A 29 21.97 -20.84 -59.45
C GLU A 29 22.06 -19.32 -59.69
N LYS A 30 23.10 -18.66 -59.16
CA LYS A 30 24.21 -18.07 -59.94
C LYS A 30 25.11 -17.14 -59.09
N LYS A 31 26.38 -17.53 -58.99
CA LYS A 31 27.53 -16.62 -58.80
C LYS A 31 27.76 -15.83 -60.08
N VAL A 32 28.19 -14.57 -60.00
CA VAL A 32 29.34 -13.99 -60.75
C VAL A 32 29.84 -12.75 -59.99
N ALA A 33 31.17 -12.61 -59.94
CA ALA A 33 31.98 -11.64 -59.22
C ALA A 33 32.31 -10.37 -60.03
N ALA A 34 32.79 -9.34 -59.33
CA ALA A 34 33.82 -8.36 -59.75
C ALA A 34 34.02 -7.35 -58.60
N GLU A 35 35.16 -6.77 -58.29
CA GLU A 35 36.57 -7.10 -58.43
C GLU A 35 37.28 -6.19 -57.42
N SER A 36 38.41 -6.63 -56.89
CA SER A 36 39.23 -5.93 -55.90
C SER A 36 39.85 -4.64 -56.42
N LEU A 37 39.94 -3.61 -55.58
CA LEU A 37 41.09 -2.71 -55.56
C LEU A 37 41.33 -2.19 -54.15
N VAL A 38 42.34 -2.78 -53.52
CA VAL A 38 42.95 -2.30 -52.28
C VAL A 38 43.71 -1.01 -52.58
N LYS A 39 43.41 0.05 -51.83
CA LYS A 39 44.39 1.06 -51.41
C LYS A 39 44.14 1.40 -49.95
N GLU A 40 45.10 1.03 -49.11
CA GLU A 40 45.22 1.49 -47.73
C GLU A 40 45.45 3.00 -47.72
N THR A 41 44.60 3.76 -47.03
CA THR A 41 45.04 4.92 -46.25
C THR A 41 44.01 5.28 -45.17
N GLU A 42 44.54 5.39 -43.94
CA GLU A 42 44.07 6.21 -42.81
C GLU A 42 42.78 5.82 -42.06
N LEU A 43 43.04 5.24 -40.88
CA LEU A 43 42.18 5.30 -39.70
C LEU A 43 41.75 6.75 -39.42
N ALA A 44 40.48 7.05 -39.67
CA ALA A 44 39.74 8.11 -39.00
C ALA A 44 38.51 7.46 -38.35
N VAL A 45 38.56 7.37 -37.03
CA VAL A 45 37.46 6.96 -36.17
C VAL A 45 36.25 7.84 -36.49
N LYS A 46 35.24 7.27 -37.14
CA LYS A 46 33.88 7.82 -37.14
C LYS A 46 33.19 7.26 -35.91
N GLU A 47 33.14 8.06 -34.85
CA GLU A 47 32.08 7.96 -33.84
C GLU A 47 30.76 8.28 -34.54
N ASP A 48 30.13 7.23 -35.03
CA ASP A 48 28.72 7.21 -35.39
C ASP A 48 28.00 6.71 -34.13
N SER A 49 27.54 7.64 -33.28
CA SER A 49 26.54 7.43 -32.21
C SER A 49 26.33 8.72 -31.40
N THR A 50 25.76 9.76 -32.00
CA THR A 50 25.02 10.73 -31.20
C THR A 50 23.59 10.22 -31.10
N VAL A 51 23.35 9.42 -30.06
CA VAL A 51 22.02 9.30 -29.46
C VAL A 51 21.66 10.70 -29.00
N VAL A 52 20.87 11.41 -29.80
CA VAL A 52 20.20 12.62 -29.35
C VAL A 52 19.14 12.14 -28.35
N GLU A 53 19.52 12.08 -27.07
CA GLU A 53 18.54 12.16 -26.02
C GLU A 53 17.79 13.48 -26.24
N ASN A 54 16.55 13.38 -26.69
CA ASN A 54 15.63 14.51 -26.64
C ASN A 54 15.45 14.84 -25.15
N GLU A 55 16.34 15.67 -24.60
CA GLU A 55 16.13 16.32 -23.32
C GLU A 55 14.84 17.11 -23.45
N VAL A 56 13.76 16.55 -22.92
CA VAL A 56 12.49 17.26 -22.86
C VAL A 56 12.73 18.42 -21.90
N PHE A 57 12.82 19.62 -22.47
CA PHE A 57 13.04 20.85 -21.73
C PHE A 57 11.75 21.19 -20.98
N PHE A 58 11.81 21.19 -19.64
CA PHE A 58 10.72 21.66 -18.79
C PHE A 58 11.17 22.91 -18.06
N ASP A 59 10.32 23.93 -18.03
CA ASP A 59 10.55 25.11 -17.23
C ASP A 59 10.49 24.73 -15.74
N THR A 60 11.63 24.78 -15.06
CA THR A 60 11.75 24.45 -13.63
C THR A 60 11.70 25.70 -12.75
N THR A 61 11.18 26.81 -13.27
CA THR A 61 11.02 28.04 -12.51
C THR A 61 10.15 27.79 -11.28
N ALA A 62 10.73 27.99 -10.10
CA ALA A 62 10.08 27.73 -8.83
C ALA A 62 8.88 28.64 -8.59
N CYS A 63 7.83 28.09 -7.98
CA CYS A 63 6.71 28.86 -7.45
C CYS A 63 7.12 29.65 -6.21
N SER A 64 6.40 30.73 -5.90
CA SER A 64 6.54 31.35 -4.58
C SER A 64 5.98 30.42 -3.50
N LYS A 65 6.44 30.56 -2.24
CA LYS A 65 5.90 29.78 -1.11
C LYS A 65 4.37 29.89 -1.02
N LYS A 66 3.83 31.10 -1.22
CA LYS A 66 2.39 31.36 -1.20
C LYS A 66 1.64 30.60 -2.30
N ASP A 67 2.21 30.49 -3.49
CA ASP A 67 1.60 29.76 -4.60
C ASP A 67 1.62 28.24 -4.35
N VAL A 68 2.69 27.73 -3.73
CA VAL A 68 2.78 26.31 -3.31
C VAL A 68 1.71 26.01 -2.26
N GLU A 69 1.61 26.81 -1.21
CA GLU A 69 0.61 26.64 -0.16
C GLU A 69 -0.82 26.77 -0.69
N LEU A 70 -1.07 27.67 -1.65
CA LEU A 70 -2.38 27.79 -2.30
C LEU A 70 -2.74 26.54 -3.11
N PHE A 71 -1.79 26.00 -3.87
CA PHE A 71 -1.98 24.75 -4.62
C PHE A 71 -2.30 23.59 -3.67
N LEU A 72 -1.52 23.42 -2.61
CA LEU A 72 -1.71 22.37 -1.61
C LEU A 72 -3.05 22.51 -0.87
N SER A 73 -3.42 23.74 -0.48
CA SER A 73 -4.72 24.01 0.15
C SER A 73 -5.90 23.64 -0.77
N THR A 74 -5.77 23.94 -2.05
CA THR A 74 -6.77 23.57 -3.07
C THR A 74 -6.85 22.04 -3.21
N PHE A 75 -5.71 21.36 -3.26
CA PHE A 75 -5.64 19.91 -3.29
C PHE A 75 -6.33 19.29 -2.08
N ILE A 76 -6.00 19.72 -0.86
CA ILE A 76 -6.58 19.18 0.38
C ILE A 76 -8.10 19.36 0.39
N LYS A 77 -8.58 20.55 0.01
CA LYS A 77 -10.02 20.82 -0.06
C LYS A 77 -10.74 19.87 -1.03
N GLU A 78 -10.15 19.62 -2.21
CA GLU A 78 -10.72 18.73 -3.22
C GLU A 78 -10.60 17.25 -2.79
N PHE A 79 -9.50 16.85 -2.15
CA PHE A 79 -9.33 15.51 -1.55
C PHE A 79 -10.43 15.22 -0.53
N ASN A 80 -10.67 16.16 0.38
CA ASN A 80 -11.68 16.06 1.43
C ASN A 80 -13.13 16.10 0.92
N THR A 81 -13.36 16.21 -0.40
CA THR A 81 -14.68 15.97 -1.01
C THR A 81 -14.97 14.50 -1.25
N ASN A 82 -13.95 13.63 -1.13
CA ASN A 82 -14.01 12.19 -1.35
C ASN A 82 -14.50 11.82 -2.77
N LYS A 83 -14.14 12.64 -3.76
CA LYS A 83 -14.54 12.47 -5.16
C LYS A 83 -13.31 12.38 -6.05
N ALA A 84 -13.04 11.20 -6.61
CA ALA A 84 -11.93 10.96 -7.53
C ALA A 84 -11.87 11.98 -8.69
N SER A 85 -13.03 12.31 -9.27
CA SER A 85 -13.16 13.35 -10.32
C SER A 85 -12.60 14.73 -9.93
N LYS A 86 -12.55 15.07 -8.63
CA LYS A 86 -11.94 16.30 -8.14
C LYS A 86 -10.42 16.21 -8.07
N ILE A 87 -9.89 15.03 -7.76
CA ILE A 87 -8.46 14.76 -7.73
C ILE A 87 -7.86 14.58 -9.13
N ASN A 88 -8.62 14.03 -10.08
CA ASN A 88 -8.19 13.89 -11.49
C ASN A 88 -7.78 15.22 -12.14
N ARG A 89 -8.21 16.36 -11.60
CA ARG A 89 -7.80 17.71 -12.05
C ARG A 89 -6.33 18.03 -11.74
N PHE A 90 -5.73 17.30 -10.80
CA PHE A 90 -4.33 17.43 -10.43
C PHE A 90 -3.46 16.41 -11.14
N VAL A 91 -4.02 15.49 -11.93
CA VAL A 91 -3.27 14.49 -12.70
C VAL A 91 -3.12 15.00 -14.13
N ASP A 92 -1.89 14.98 -14.65
CA ASP A 92 -1.64 15.29 -16.05
C ASP A 92 -1.83 14.05 -16.91
N LYS A 93 -2.57 14.21 -18.00
CA LYS A 93 -2.95 13.09 -18.87
C LYS A 93 -1.80 12.55 -19.72
N ASN A 94 -0.75 13.34 -19.92
CA ASN A 94 0.42 12.94 -20.71
C ASN A 94 1.48 12.29 -19.81
N ASP A 95 1.75 12.90 -18.64
CA ASP A 95 2.77 12.38 -17.71
C ASP A 95 2.22 11.22 -16.85
N GLY A 96 0.91 11.20 -16.60
CA GLY A 96 0.25 10.22 -15.73
C GLY A 96 0.54 10.44 -14.24
N LEU A 97 0.24 9.39 -13.47
CA LEU A 97 0.36 9.30 -12.02
C LEU A 97 0.88 7.91 -11.65
N ALA A 98 1.85 7.84 -10.74
CA ALA A 98 2.22 6.58 -10.10
C ALA A 98 1.40 6.36 -8.82
N ILE A 99 0.80 5.19 -8.68
CA ILE A 99 -0.06 4.84 -7.53
C ILE A 99 0.54 3.60 -6.88
N PHE A 100 0.89 3.74 -5.61
CA PHE A 100 1.44 2.66 -4.80
C PHE A 100 0.46 2.20 -3.73
N ALA A 101 -0.11 1.02 -3.93
CA ALA A 101 -1.13 0.44 -3.06
C ALA A 101 -0.68 -0.87 -2.43
N LYS A 102 -1.52 -1.43 -1.56
CA LYS A 102 -1.39 -2.79 -1.04
C LYS A 102 -2.71 -3.52 -1.23
N ASP A 103 -2.66 -4.70 -1.82
CA ASP A 103 -3.75 -5.68 -1.76
C ASP A 103 -3.45 -6.65 -0.60
N GLY A 104 -4.07 -6.39 0.55
CA GLY A 104 -3.67 -7.03 1.81
C GLY A 104 -2.21 -6.71 2.16
N VAL A 105 -1.35 -7.73 2.14
CA VAL A 105 0.09 -7.58 2.40
C VAL A 105 0.92 -7.37 1.13
N TYR A 106 0.30 -7.46 -0.05
CA TYR A 106 0.98 -7.48 -1.32
C TYR A 106 1.07 -6.07 -1.92
N PRO A 107 2.28 -5.50 -2.07
CA PRO A 107 2.43 -4.14 -2.58
C PRO A 107 2.27 -4.09 -4.10
N ILE A 108 1.52 -3.11 -4.58
CA ILE A 108 1.16 -2.94 -5.99
C ILE A 108 1.63 -1.57 -6.47
N LEU A 109 2.41 -1.55 -7.54
CA LEU A 109 2.70 -0.35 -8.32
C LEU A 109 1.85 -0.33 -9.59
N SER A 110 1.07 0.74 -9.74
CA SER A 110 0.27 0.98 -10.93
C SER A 110 0.49 2.39 -11.47
N PHE A 111 0.19 2.55 -12.75
CA PHE A 111 0.27 3.83 -13.44
C PHE A 111 -1.08 4.12 -14.09
N SER A 112 -1.54 5.36 -13.98
CA SER A 112 -2.81 5.77 -14.56
C SER A 112 -2.82 7.25 -14.92
N THR A 113 -3.78 7.64 -15.76
CA THR A 113 -4.07 9.05 -16.08
C THR A 113 -5.25 9.60 -15.25
N VAL A 114 -5.87 8.75 -14.43
CA VAL A 114 -6.94 9.06 -13.48
C VAL A 114 -6.79 8.22 -12.21
N ILE A 115 -7.37 8.66 -11.10
CA ILE A 115 -7.34 7.93 -9.82
C ILE A 115 -8.60 7.10 -9.57
N ASP A 116 -9.50 7.01 -10.55
CA ASP A 116 -10.86 6.45 -10.41
C ASP A 116 -10.88 4.96 -10.02
N ASP A 117 -9.81 4.20 -10.28
CA ASP A 117 -9.74 2.77 -9.94
C ASP A 117 -9.41 2.51 -8.46
N TRP A 118 -9.10 3.55 -7.68
CA TRP A 118 -8.61 3.44 -6.29
C TRP A 118 -9.51 4.19 -5.29
N ILE A 119 -10.84 4.10 -5.49
CA ILE A 119 -11.86 4.85 -4.71
C ILE A 119 -11.76 4.64 -3.19
N GLU A 120 -11.26 3.49 -2.74
CA GLU A 120 -11.08 3.17 -1.32
C GLU A 120 -10.14 4.14 -0.60
N TRP A 121 -9.25 4.83 -1.33
CA TRP A 121 -8.35 5.85 -0.77
C TRP A 121 -9.04 7.18 -0.46
N PHE A 122 -10.30 7.32 -0.86
CA PHE A 122 -11.11 8.49 -0.59
C PHE A 122 -12.24 8.19 0.40
N ASP A 123 -12.18 7.10 1.16
CA ASP A 123 -13.11 6.87 2.26
C ASP A 123 -12.79 7.73 3.51
N PHE A 124 -11.61 8.36 3.56
CA PHE A 124 -11.13 9.19 4.65
C PHE A 124 -10.83 10.63 4.22
N LYS A 125 -10.62 11.50 5.22
CA LYS A 125 -10.24 12.90 5.04
C LYS A 125 -8.88 13.15 5.65
N ILE A 126 -8.14 14.12 5.12
CA ILE A 126 -6.83 14.56 5.63
C ILE A 126 -6.94 15.92 6.33
N SER A 127 -5.95 16.21 7.17
CA SER A 127 -5.88 17.47 7.92
C SER A 127 -5.67 18.69 7.02
N ASP A 128 -6.31 19.81 7.37
CA ASP A 128 -6.34 21.02 6.53
C ASP A 128 -5.17 21.99 6.80
N ALA A 129 -4.51 21.89 7.97
CA ALA A 129 -3.42 22.78 8.37
C ALA A 129 -2.11 22.40 7.67
N ILE A 130 -1.54 23.32 6.88
CA ILE A 130 -0.34 23.08 6.07
C ILE A 130 0.92 23.55 6.80
N PHE A 131 1.96 22.71 6.83
CA PHE A 131 3.25 23.02 7.44
C PHE A 131 4.41 22.68 6.51
N PHE A 132 5.37 23.60 6.37
CA PHE A 132 6.62 23.36 5.67
C PHE A 132 7.70 22.88 6.64
N GLU A 133 7.64 21.61 7.01
CA GLU A 133 8.56 20.99 7.96
C GLU A 133 8.53 19.46 7.84
N LYS A 134 9.33 18.77 8.66
CA LYS A 134 9.35 17.30 8.69
C LYS A 134 8.03 16.77 9.26
N PHE A 135 7.55 15.65 8.71
CA PHE A 135 6.42 14.91 9.25
C PHE A 135 6.64 14.57 10.73
N PRO A 136 5.64 14.78 11.60
CA PRO A 136 5.76 14.59 13.04
C PRO A 136 5.88 13.11 13.39
N GLU A 137 6.37 12.86 14.60
CA GLU A 137 6.44 11.51 15.15
C GLU A 137 5.02 11.00 15.49
N TYR A 138 4.76 9.75 15.13
CA TYR A 138 3.60 9.01 15.59
C TYR A 138 3.80 8.58 17.05
N ILE A 139 2.87 8.92 17.93
CA ILE A 139 2.97 8.64 19.37
C ILE A 139 2.21 7.34 19.71
N GLY A 140 1.22 6.97 18.91
CA GLY A 140 0.39 5.79 19.15
C GLY A 140 -1.06 6.15 19.41
N ASP A 141 -1.94 5.16 19.29
CA ASP A 141 -3.38 5.32 19.53
C ASP A 141 -4.01 6.43 18.68
N THR A 142 -3.70 6.46 17.39
CA THR A 142 -4.13 7.46 16.39
C THR A 142 -3.59 8.88 16.61
N GLU A 143 -2.64 9.07 17.53
CA GLU A 143 -2.09 10.38 17.85
C GLU A 143 -0.68 10.62 17.29
N PHE A 144 -0.47 11.86 16.84
CA PHE A 144 0.81 12.38 16.38
C PHE A 144 1.24 13.56 17.26
N ALA A 145 2.55 13.81 17.34
CA ALA A 145 3.08 14.96 18.09
C ALA A 145 2.53 16.32 17.59
N LYS A 146 2.08 16.36 16.33
CA LYS A 146 1.42 17.50 15.71
C LYS A 146 0.48 16.99 14.62
N THR A 147 -0.67 17.63 14.43
CA THR A 147 -1.64 17.26 13.40
C THR A 147 -1.59 18.22 12.23
N GLY A 148 -1.54 17.72 10.99
CA GLY A 148 -1.46 18.57 9.79
C GLY A 148 -1.11 17.85 8.50
N PHE A 149 -0.89 18.66 7.46
CA PHE A 149 -0.37 18.31 6.15
C PHE A 149 1.05 18.87 6.05
N PHE A 150 2.06 18.00 6.01
CA PHE A 150 3.45 18.39 6.11
C PHE A 150 4.13 18.22 4.76
N TYR A 151 4.73 19.27 4.22
CA TYR A 151 5.44 19.20 2.94
C TYR A 151 6.87 19.70 3.03
N ARG A 152 7.72 19.20 2.13
CA ARG A 152 9.15 19.51 2.06
C ARG A 152 9.68 19.46 0.64
N ASP A 153 10.78 20.15 0.38
CA ASP A 153 11.51 20.05 -0.88
C ASP A 153 11.98 18.60 -1.11
N TYR A 154 11.79 18.11 -2.33
CA TYR A 154 12.05 16.73 -2.72
C TYR A 154 12.65 16.58 -4.13
N LYS A 155 13.30 17.63 -4.63
CA LYS A 155 13.93 17.65 -5.97
C LYS A 155 14.94 16.52 -6.15
N ASN A 156 14.89 15.86 -7.32
CA ASN A 156 15.83 14.83 -7.77
C ASN A 156 15.99 13.64 -6.79
N LYS A 157 14.95 13.35 -5.99
CA LYS A 157 14.94 12.26 -4.99
C LYS A 157 13.86 11.22 -5.25
N PHE A 158 12.93 11.49 -6.17
CA PHE A 158 11.83 10.58 -6.45
C PHE A 158 12.29 9.51 -7.44
N SER A 159 12.12 8.24 -7.07
CA SER A 159 12.42 7.08 -7.90
C SER A 159 11.23 6.12 -7.88
N LEU A 160 10.84 5.62 -9.04
CA LEU A 160 9.83 4.57 -9.15
C LEU A 160 10.34 3.23 -8.58
N ASP A 161 11.64 3.08 -8.41
CA ASP A 161 12.26 1.87 -7.86
C ASP A 161 12.33 1.88 -6.32
N ASP A 162 12.02 3.01 -5.68
CA ASP A 162 11.87 3.08 -4.22
C ASP A 162 10.58 2.39 -3.74
N PHE A 163 9.67 2.07 -4.66
CA PHE A 163 8.39 1.43 -4.37
C PHE A 163 8.50 -0.09 -4.53
N GLN A 164 8.08 -0.84 -3.49
CA GLN A 164 8.02 -2.30 -3.55
C GLN A 164 7.02 -2.77 -4.61
N ASP A 165 7.50 -3.51 -5.60
CA ASP A 165 6.68 -3.92 -6.73
C ASP A 165 6.85 -5.42 -7.00
N ASP A 166 6.99 -6.22 -5.95
CA ASP A 166 7.21 -7.66 -6.07
C ASP A 166 5.93 -8.41 -6.47
N TYR A 167 4.75 -7.88 -6.14
CA TYR A 167 3.48 -8.50 -6.51
C TYR A 167 3.02 -8.15 -7.93
N SER A 168 3.01 -6.86 -8.30
CA SER A 168 2.69 -6.47 -9.69
C SER A 168 3.85 -6.69 -10.65
N ASN A 169 5.09 -6.73 -10.16
CA ASN A 169 6.29 -7.13 -10.89
C ASN A 169 6.44 -6.41 -12.23
N ARG A 170 6.31 -5.07 -12.23
CA ARG A 170 6.43 -4.27 -13.45
C ARG A 170 7.86 -4.31 -13.97
N SER A 171 7.99 -4.53 -15.27
CA SER A 171 9.28 -4.46 -15.95
C SER A 171 9.75 -3.02 -16.10
N ASP A 172 11.03 -2.82 -16.37
CA ASP A 172 11.57 -1.49 -16.67
C ASP A 172 10.91 -0.86 -17.91
N GLU A 173 10.51 -1.66 -18.90
CA GLU A 173 9.78 -1.16 -20.07
C GLU A 173 8.38 -0.67 -19.71
N ASP A 174 7.72 -1.26 -18.71
CA ASP A 174 6.44 -0.75 -18.19
C ASP A 174 6.59 0.59 -17.47
N LYS A 175 7.72 0.78 -16.75
CA LYS A 175 8.03 2.02 -16.01
C LYS A 175 8.53 3.14 -16.91
N LYS A 176 9.18 2.81 -18.04
CA LYS A 176 9.87 3.74 -18.93
C LYS A 176 9.05 4.97 -19.35
N PRO A 177 7.75 4.86 -19.73
CA PRO A 177 6.95 6.05 -20.06
C PRO A 177 6.77 7.02 -18.88
N TYR A 178 6.81 6.50 -17.65
CA TYR A 178 6.56 7.24 -16.42
C TYR A 178 7.84 7.71 -15.72
N ARG A 179 9.03 7.37 -16.21
CA ARG A 179 10.31 7.87 -15.67
C ARG A 179 10.43 9.40 -15.75
N ILE A 180 9.56 10.07 -16.51
CA ILE A 180 9.44 11.53 -16.48
C ILE A 180 9.03 12.08 -15.11
N LEU A 181 8.27 11.30 -14.33
CA LEU A 181 7.81 11.66 -12.99
C LEU A 181 8.99 11.84 -12.02
N GLU A 182 10.04 11.01 -12.16
CA GLU A 182 11.30 11.06 -11.38
C GLU A 182 12.05 12.38 -11.54
N LYS A 183 12.12 12.85 -12.79
CA LYS A 183 12.83 14.08 -13.15
C LYS A 183 12.07 15.34 -12.75
N THR A 184 10.74 15.26 -12.63
CA THR A 184 9.88 16.45 -12.47
C THR A 184 9.34 16.64 -11.06
N CYS A 185 9.38 15.61 -10.21
CA CYS A 185 9.01 15.71 -8.80
C CYS A 185 9.91 16.70 -8.04
N ASN A 186 9.31 17.65 -7.33
CA ASN A 186 10.05 18.65 -6.54
C ASN A 186 9.53 18.83 -5.12
N TYR A 187 8.36 18.28 -4.78
CA TYR A 187 7.81 18.29 -3.42
C TYR A 187 7.31 16.92 -3.02
N ARG A 188 7.51 16.59 -1.75
CA ARG A 188 6.85 15.49 -1.06
C ARG A 188 6.01 16.06 0.06
N ALA A 189 4.81 15.52 0.25
CA ALA A 189 3.98 15.78 1.41
C ALA A 189 3.54 14.48 2.07
N ASP A 190 3.36 14.54 3.38
CA ASP A 190 2.87 13.46 4.21
C ASP A 190 1.70 14.03 5.05
N ALA A 191 0.56 13.37 5.01
CA ALA A 191 -0.68 13.84 5.65
C ALA A 191 -1.34 12.72 6.45
N MET A 192 -1.65 12.98 7.71
CA MET A 192 -2.48 12.07 8.50
C MET A 192 -3.96 12.22 8.14
N SER A 193 -4.67 11.10 8.17
CA SER A 193 -6.12 11.10 8.17
C SER A 193 -6.66 11.82 9.41
N LYS A 194 -7.88 12.36 9.33
CA LYS A 194 -8.52 13.10 10.43
C LYS A 194 -8.81 12.22 11.65
N ASP A 195 -8.96 10.91 11.44
CA ASP A 195 -9.10 9.90 12.50
C ASP A 195 -7.74 9.33 12.94
N GLY A 196 -6.62 9.79 12.37
CA GLY A 196 -5.27 9.39 12.74
C GLY A 196 -4.88 7.93 12.44
N SER A 197 -5.76 7.17 11.77
CA SER A 197 -5.53 5.74 11.47
C SER A 197 -4.62 5.49 10.27
N ARG A 198 -4.43 6.50 9.40
CA ARG A 198 -3.72 6.38 8.12
C ARG A 198 -2.79 7.56 7.87
N VAL A 199 -1.76 7.29 7.08
CA VAL A 199 -0.83 8.28 6.53
C VAL A 199 -0.88 8.21 5.01
N LEU A 200 -1.11 9.35 4.39
CA LEU A 200 -1.08 9.55 2.94
C LEU A 200 0.23 10.25 2.57
N THR A 201 1.04 9.62 1.73
CA THR A 201 2.22 10.25 1.14
C THR A 201 1.89 10.68 -0.29
N LEU A 202 2.24 11.93 -0.61
CA LEU A 202 1.95 12.59 -1.88
C LEU A 202 3.24 13.15 -2.45
N TYR A 203 3.39 13.03 -3.76
CA TYR A 203 4.52 13.58 -4.50
C TYR A 203 3.97 14.55 -5.54
N PHE A 204 4.58 15.72 -5.64
CA PHE A 204 4.11 16.78 -6.53
C PHE A 204 5.24 17.33 -7.39
N ARG A 205 4.85 17.74 -8.60
CA ARG A 205 5.59 18.68 -9.43
C ARG A 205 4.86 20.01 -9.30
N ILE A 206 5.50 21.02 -8.73
CA ILE A 206 4.94 22.36 -8.51
C ILE A 206 5.94 23.39 -9.04
N TYR A 207 5.85 23.68 -10.33
CA TYR A 207 6.58 24.75 -11.01
C TYR A 207 5.60 25.80 -11.53
N LYS A 208 6.10 26.94 -12.02
CA LYS A 208 5.23 28.03 -12.50
C LYS A 208 4.38 27.59 -13.69
N ASP A 209 4.99 26.89 -14.64
CA ASP A 209 4.40 26.35 -15.87
C ASP A 209 3.41 25.21 -15.59
N LYS A 210 3.70 24.36 -14.61
CA LYS A 210 2.98 23.10 -14.41
C LYS A 210 2.93 22.69 -12.94
N LYS A 211 1.72 22.31 -12.50
CA LYS A 211 1.43 21.83 -11.15
C LYS A 211 0.61 20.55 -11.23
N GLN A 212 1.10 19.46 -10.69
CA GLN A 212 0.45 18.15 -10.75
C GLN A 212 0.81 17.27 -9.55
N LEU A 213 -0.08 16.33 -9.25
CA LEU A 213 0.21 15.14 -8.46
C LEU A 213 1.00 14.16 -9.34
N VAL A 214 2.14 13.71 -8.82
CA VAL A 214 3.12 12.85 -9.51
C VAL A 214 3.00 11.42 -9.02
N ALA A 215 2.84 11.24 -7.71
CA ALA A 215 2.63 9.93 -7.12
C ALA A 215 1.86 10.02 -5.81
N ILE A 216 1.27 8.90 -5.40
CA ILE A 216 0.52 8.78 -4.16
C ILE A 216 0.71 7.38 -3.54
N SER A 217 0.89 7.33 -2.23
CA SER A 217 0.89 6.10 -1.44
C SER A 217 0.12 6.26 -0.14
N GLN A 218 -0.42 5.16 0.38
CA GLN A 218 -1.13 5.13 1.65
C GLN A 218 -0.59 4.01 2.53
N ASP A 219 -0.39 4.31 3.81
CA ASP A 219 -0.06 3.35 4.84
C ASP A 219 -1.00 3.52 6.05
N THR A 220 -1.20 2.45 6.81
CA THR A 220 -1.83 2.51 8.14
C THR A 220 -0.78 2.75 9.21
N VAL A 221 -1.19 3.32 10.34
CA VAL A 221 -0.29 3.42 11.51
C VAL A 221 -0.02 2.04 12.13
N ASP A 222 1.16 1.89 12.76
CA ASP A 222 1.72 0.60 13.18
C ASP A 222 0.82 -0.21 14.14
N ASP A 223 0.04 0.49 14.96
CA ASP A 223 -0.81 -0.09 16.00
C ASP A 223 -2.31 0.02 15.66
N VAL A 224 -2.68 0.34 14.42
CA VAL A 224 -4.07 0.65 14.00
C VAL A 224 -5.08 -0.39 14.51
N MET A 225 -4.73 -1.67 14.46
CA MET A 225 -5.56 -2.81 14.87
C MET A 225 -5.81 -2.90 16.38
N PHE A 226 -5.12 -2.09 17.17
CA PHE A 226 -5.16 -2.05 18.63
C PHE A 226 -5.54 -0.67 19.17
N THR A 227 -5.80 0.29 18.28
CA THR A 227 -6.22 1.64 18.67
C THR A 227 -7.70 1.66 19.03
N GLU A 228 -8.02 2.40 20.09
CA GLU A 228 -9.41 2.60 20.53
C GLU A 228 -9.43 3.90 21.33
N PRO A 229 -9.44 5.07 20.66
CA PRO A 229 -9.14 6.37 21.30
C PRO A 229 -10.06 6.70 22.48
N GLU A 230 -11.32 6.25 22.44
CA GLU A 230 -12.32 6.47 23.48
C GLU A 230 -12.11 5.59 24.73
N LYS A 231 -11.25 4.56 24.65
CA LYS A 231 -11.04 3.60 25.74
C LYS A 231 -9.79 3.93 26.54
N GLU A 232 -9.92 3.92 27.86
CA GLU A 232 -8.80 4.14 28.76
C GLU A 232 -7.76 3.01 28.66
N PHE A 233 -6.51 3.38 28.96
CA PHE A 233 -5.41 2.42 29.01
C PHE A 233 -5.48 1.60 30.30
N ILE A 234 -5.30 0.29 30.18
CA ILE A 234 -5.10 -0.62 31.30
C ILE A 234 -3.61 -0.92 31.50
N LYS A 235 -3.22 -1.26 32.73
CA LYS A 235 -1.86 -1.68 33.02
C LYS A 235 -1.67 -3.13 32.61
N ILE A 236 -0.65 -3.37 31.78
CA ILE A 236 -0.22 -4.73 31.36
C ILE A 236 1.32 -4.84 31.37
N ASP A 237 2.00 -4.08 32.22
CA ASP A 237 3.46 -4.01 32.28
C ASP A 237 4.08 -5.21 32.99
N THR A 238 3.28 -5.95 33.75
CA THR A 238 3.68 -7.18 34.43
C THR A 238 2.66 -8.29 34.25
N LYS A 239 3.09 -9.54 34.47
CA LYS A 239 2.20 -10.70 34.45
C LYS A 239 1.09 -10.58 35.50
N THR A 240 1.42 -10.11 36.71
CA THR A 240 0.47 -9.95 37.81
C THR A 240 -0.63 -8.93 37.49
N GLU A 241 -0.29 -7.83 36.81
CA GLU A 241 -1.30 -6.86 36.37
C GLU A 241 -2.27 -7.46 35.35
N VAL A 242 -1.76 -8.25 34.40
CA VAL A 242 -2.61 -8.97 33.44
C VAL A 242 -3.51 -9.99 34.16
N GLU A 243 -2.97 -10.77 35.09
CA GLU A 243 -3.75 -11.75 35.86
C GLU A 243 -4.87 -11.07 36.69
N ALA A 244 -4.57 -9.92 37.30
CA ALA A 244 -5.57 -9.13 38.01
C ALA A 244 -6.67 -8.63 37.07
N PHE A 245 -6.30 -8.08 35.91
CA PHE A 245 -7.26 -7.62 34.89
C PHE A 245 -8.18 -8.75 34.41
N LEU A 246 -7.64 -9.94 34.15
CA LEU A 246 -8.43 -11.12 33.72
C LEU A 246 -9.30 -11.69 34.83
N ALA A 247 -8.92 -11.53 36.10
CA ALA A 247 -9.75 -11.94 37.23
C ALA A 247 -11.01 -11.06 37.38
N GLU A 248 -10.89 -9.77 37.06
CA GLU A 248 -11.99 -8.81 37.05
C GLU A 248 -12.81 -8.89 35.75
N ASN A 249 -12.18 -9.21 34.62
CA ASN A 249 -12.78 -9.30 33.30
C ASN A 249 -12.69 -10.73 32.78
N LYS A 250 -13.65 -11.57 33.17
CA LYS A 250 -13.58 -13.00 32.88
C LYS A 250 -14.16 -13.41 31.54
N ARG A 251 -14.89 -12.50 30.87
CA ARG A 251 -15.56 -12.81 29.61
C ARG A 251 -15.35 -11.69 28.62
N PHE A 252 -14.90 -12.08 27.43
CA PHE A 252 -14.69 -11.19 26.29
C PHE A 252 -15.52 -11.68 25.11
N CYS A 253 -16.11 -10.76 24.37
CA CYS A 253 -17.05 -11.02 23.29
C CYS A 253 -16.55 -10.32 22.02
N ASP A 254 -16.59 -11.05 20.91
CA ASP A 254 -16.52 -10.51 19.56
C ASP A 254 -17.94 -10.52 19.00
N ILE A 255 -18.58 -9.35 18.96
CA ILE A 255 -19.97 -9.22 18.54
C ILE A 255 -20.12 -9.50 17.03
N GLU A 256 -19.14 -9.10 16.23
CA GLU A 256 -19.20 -9.19 14.76
C GLU A 256 -19.10 -10.66 14.31
N ASN A 257 -18.14 -11.39 14.88
CA ASN A 257 -17.90 -12.79 14.54
C ASN A 257 -18.65 -13.78 15.45
N LYS A 258 -19.46 -13.27 16.40
CA LYS A 258 -20.16 -14.07 17.44
C LYS A 258 -19.19 -14.95 18.24
N GLY A 259 -17.96 -14.46 18.41
CA GLY A 259 -16.92 -15.14 19.15
C GLY A 259 -16.91 -14.75 20.62
N TYR A 260 -16.27 -15.55 21.47
CA TYR A 260 -16.00 -15.20 22.85
C TYR A 260 -14.77 -15.91 23.41
N ILE A 261 -14.28 -15.35 24.52
CA ILE A 261 -13.33 -15.96 25.45
C ILE A 261 -14.01 -15.97 26.81
N ASP A 262 -14.13 -17.13 27.44
CA ASP A 262 -14.73 -17.28 28.77
C ASP A 262 -13.72 -18.00 29.68
N PHE A 263 -13.12 -17.24 30.61
CA PHE A 263 -12.11 -17.74 31.54
C PHE A 263 -12.73 -18.58 32.67
N ASP A 264 -14.01 -18.40 33.01
CA ASP A 264 -14.69 -19.24 34.02
C ASP A 264 -14.97 -20.64 33.45
N LYS A 265 -15.44 -20.71 32.20
CA LYS A 265 -15.66 -21.98 31.49
C LYS A 265 -14.38 -22.56 30.87
N LYS A 266 -13.33 -21.74 30.79
CA LYS A 266 -12.07 -22.03 30.11
C LYS A 266 -12.26 -22.48 28.67
N GLU A 267 -13.01 -21.68 27.93
CA GLU A 267 -13.30 -21.95 26.53
C GLU A 267 -13.19 -20.68 25.68
N LEU A 268 -12.82 -20.83 24.41
CA LEU A 268 -12.81 -19.73 23.46
C LEU A 268 -13.19 -20.22 22.05
N THR A 269 -13.80 -19.36 21.26
CA THR A 269 -14.26 -19.70 19.90
C THR A 269 -13.44 -18.98 18.84
N TYR A 270 -13.15 -19.64 17.73
CA TYR A 270 -12.47 -19.09 16.57
C TYR A 270 -12.94 -19.84 15.31
N CYS A 271 -12.92 -19.21 14.14
CA CYS A 271 -13.51 -19.77 12.91
C CYS A 271 -13.02 -21.19 12.58
N ASP A 272 -11.74 -21.48 12.88
CA ASP A 272 -11.12 -22.77 12.54
C ASP A 272 -11.48 -23.90 13.54
N PHE A 273 -12.18 -23.61 14.65
CA PHE A 273 -12.55 -24.63 15.63
C PHE A 273 -13.84 -25.39 15.29
N GLY A 274 -14.55 -24.96 14.23
CA GLY A 274 -15.85 -25.52 13.85
C GLY A 274 -16.93 -25.23 14.89
N ASP A 275 -17.86 -26.17 15.09
CA ASP A 275 -19.04 -25.96 15.96
C ASP A 275 -18.73 -26.04 17.47
N LYS A 276 -17.50 -26.40 17.85
CA LYS A 276 -17.11 -26.56 19.27
C LYS A 276 -16.06 -25.53 19.67
N PRO A 277 -16.18 -24.91 20.84
CA PRO A 277 -15.14 -24.02 21.34
C PRO A 277 -13.85 -24.80 21.63
N PHE A 278 -12.73 -24.12 21.56
CA PHE A 278 -11.45 -24.60 22.08
C PHE A 278 -11.47 -24.51 23.61
N SER A 279 -11.42 -25.67 24.27
CA SER A 279 -11.31 -25.75 25.72
C SER A 279 -9.84 -25.69 26.14
N PHE A 280 -9.50 -24.80 27.06
CA PHE A 280 -8.14 -24.69 27.62
C PHE A 280 -8.10 -25.09 29.09
N THR A 281 -6.94 -25.53 29.58
CA THR A 281 -6.73 -25.89 30.99
C THR A 281 -5.93 -24.83 31.73
N SER A 282 -5.00 -24.20 31.03
CA SER A 282 -4.12 -23.12 31.51
C SER A 282 -3.77 -22.17 30.36
N TYR A 283 -3.12 -21.06 30.69
CA TYR A 283 -2.55 -20.12 29.73
C TYR A 283 -1.19 -19.59 30.22
N LYS A 284 -0.38 -19.07 29.30
CA LYS A 284 0.90 -18.39 29.55
C LYS A 284 0.82 -16.96 29.03
N ILE A 285 1.29 -16.01 29.84
CA ILE A 285 1.39 -14.60 29.49
C ILE A 285 2.85 -14.29 29.21
N ASP A 286 3.14 -13.82 27.99
CA ASP A 286 4.50 -13.48 27.56
C ASP A 286 4.93 -12.05 27.94
N SER A 287 6.16 -11.67 27.55
CA SER A 287 6.67 -10.30 27.73
C SER A 287 5.83 -9.27 26.98
N ALA A 288 5.81 -8.02 27.47
CA ALA A 288 5.13 -6.93 26.78
C ALA A 288 5.98 -6.51 25.59
N THR A 289 5.29 -6.28 24.48
CA THR A 289 5.87 -5.69 23.27
C THR A 289 5.22 -4.33 23.07
N ALA A 290 6.04 -3.28 22.93
CA ALA A 290 5.56 -1.95 22.54
C ALA A 290 5.40 -1.91 21.03
N LEU A 291 4.20 -1.57 20.55
CA LEU A 291 3.94 -1.32 19.12
C LEU A 291 4.16 0.15 18.77
N SER A 292 3.86 1.03 19.72
CA SER A 292 4.10 2.47 19.66
C SER A 292 4.47 3.00 21.05
N LYS A 293 4.59 4.32 21.25
CA LYS A 293 4.85 4.87 22.59
C LYS A 293 3.67 4.64 23.54
N LYS A 294 2.44 4.59 23.01
CA LYS A 294 1.21 4.42 23.78
C LYS A 294 0.70 2.98 23.79
N ILE A 295 0.77 2.25 22.68
CA ILE A 295 0.19 0.92 22.58
C ILE A 295 1.21 -0.16 22.91
N LYS A 296 0.81 -1.05 23.82
CA LYS A 296 1.53 -2.27 24.20
C LYS A 296 0.63 -3.47 24.01
N ILE A 297 1.23 -4.62 23.72
CA ILE A 297 0.54 -5.89 23.63
C ILE A 297 1.25 -6.97 24.46
N ARG A 298 0.49 -7.99 24.86
CA ARG A 298 0.95 -9.24 25.46
C ARG A 298 0.41 -10.39 24.65
N GLU A 299 1.28 -11.32 24.27
CA GLU A 299 0.82 -12.60 23.75
C GLU A 299 0.36 -13.48 24.91
N ILE A 300 -0.81 -14.11 24.74
CA ILE A 300 -1.41 -15.04 25.69
C ILE A 300 -1.65 -16.35 24.95
N GLU A 301 -0.87 -17.36 25.32
CA GLU A 301 -0.94 -18.70 24.75
C GLU A 301 -1.83 -19.58 25.63
N PHE A 302 -2.90 -20.12 25.06
CA PHE A 302 -3.87 -21.00 25.71
C PHE A 302 -3.53 -22.47 25.39
N TYR A 303 -3.43 -23.29 26.43
CA TYR A 303 -3.08 -24.71 26.32
C TYR A 303 -4.30 -25.61 26.50
N ASP A 304 -4.52 -26.53 25.57
CA ASP A 304 -5.47 -27.63 25.72
C ASP A 304 -4.69 -28.91 26.04
N ALA A 305 -4.92 -29.49 27.23
CA ALA A 305 -4.26 -30.74 27.64
C ALA A 305 -4.54 -31.94 26.71
N ARG A 306 -5.56 -31.86 25.85
CA ARG A 306 -5.98 -32.92 24.94
C ARG A 306 -5.57 -32.69 23.48
N LYS A 307 -5.13 -31.48 23.11
CA LYS A 307 -4.68 -31.17 21.74
C LYS A 307 -3.17 -30.95 21.71
N LYS A 308 -2.57 -31.19 20.54
CA LYS A 308 -1.16 -30.88 20.29
C LYS A 308 -0.91 -29.40 19.97
N GLU A 309 -1.96 -28.66 19.64
CA GLU A 309 -1.87 -27.29 19.16
C GLU A 309 -2.39 -26.32 20.22
N ASN A 310 -1.58 -25.31 20.50
CA ASN A 310 -1.94 -24.20 21.37
C ASN A 310 -2.56 -23.08 20.52
N PHE A 311 -3.29 -22.19 21.17
CA PHE A 311 -3.88 -21.03 20.51
C PHE A 311 -3.38 -19.75 21.16
N THR A 312 -2.94 -18.79 20.35
CA THR A 312 -2.38 -17.53 20.86
C THR A 312 -3.23 -16.35 20.45
N LEU A 313 -3.54 -15.49 21.42
CA LEU A 313 -4.18 -14.20 21.20
C LEU A 313 -3.29 -13.08 21.74
N ARG A 314 -3.52 -11.85 21.26
CA ARG A 314 -2.79 -10.65 21.69
C ARG A 314 -3.71 -9.77 22.53
N LEU A 315 -3.40 -9.58 23.80
CA LEU A 315 -4.08 -8.61 24.67
C LEU A 315 -3.38 -7.25 24.55
N SER A 316 -4.10 -6.22 24.12
CA SER A 316 -3.58 -4.85 24.13
C SER A 316 -3.77 -4.18 25.48
N ASN A 317 -3.02 -3.10 25.72
CA ASN A 317 -3.25 -2.20 26.85
C ASN A 317 -4.51 -1.33 26.68
N LYS A 318 -5.33 -1.59 25.66
CA LYS A 318 -6.73 -1.17 25.58
C LYS A 318 -7.69 -2.23 26.13
N GLY A 319 -7.20 -3.34 26.68
CA GLY A 319 -8.05 -4.37 27.30
C GLY A 319 -8.88 -5.16 26.30
N THR A 320 -8.37 -5.32 25.09
CA THR A 320 -9.02 -6.04 23.99
C THR A 320 -8.08 -7.14 23.51
N PHE A 321 -8.62 -8.34 23.27
CA PHE A 321 -7.88 -9.43 22.66
C PHE A 321 -8.05 -9.39 21.15
N THR A 322 -6.97 -9.63 20.40
CA THR A 322 -7.03 -9.80 18.95
C THR A 322 -6.33 -11.08 18.49
N SER A 323 -6.90 -11.73 17.47
CA SER A 323 -6.24 -12.85 16.80
C SER A 323 -5.15 -12.36 15.85
N TYR A 324 -4.26 -13.26 15.43
CA TYR A 324 -3.42 -12.99 14.25
C TYR A 324 -4.29 -13.03 12.99
N GLN A 325 -4.00 -12.13 12.05
CA GLN A 325 -4.60 -12.20 10.73
C GLN A 325 -3.89 -13.32 9.94
N MET A 326 -4.63 -14.37 9.58
CA MET A 326 -4.08 -15.53 8.87
C MET A 326 -4.81 -15.73 7.54
N GLY A 327 -4.26 -15.16 6.47
CA GLY A 327 -4.85 -15.19 5.12
C GLY A 327 -6.19 -14.45 5.08
N ALA A 328 -7.18 -15.02 4.41
CA ALA A 328 -8.52 -14.44 4.26
C ALA A 328 -9.44 -14.60 5.50
N ARG A 329 -8.90 -15.01 6.65
CA ARG A 329 -9.71 -15.20 7.87
C ARG A 329 -10.09 -13.86 8.48
N PRO A 330 -11.31 -13.74 9.03
CA PRO A 330 -11.71 -12.53 9.74
C PRO A 330 -10.79 -12.31 10.94
N ILE A 331 -10.50 -11.04 11.22
CA ILE A 331 -9.80 -10.67 12.44
C ILE A 331 -10.82 -10.74 13.57
N TYR A 332 -10.50 -11.50 14.62
CA TYR A 332 -11.32 -11.53 15.81
C TYR A 332 -10.85 -10.47 16.79
N VAL A 333 -11.80 -9.70 17.32
CA VAL A 333 -11.56 -8.62 18.28
C VAL A 333 -12.49 -8.85 19.47
N TYR A 334 -11.96 -9.34 20.58
CA TYR A 334 -12.73 -9.64 21.79
C TYR A 334 -12.57 -8.53 22.83
N SER A 335 -13.62 -7.77 23.03
CA SER A 335 -13.73 -6.75 24.08
C SER A 335 -14.47 -7.29 25.29
N SER A 336 -14.34 -6.67 26.46
CA SER A 336 -15.12 -7.08 27.64
C SER A 336 -16.61 -7.12 27.29
N CYS A 337 -17.28 -8.22 27.63
CA CYS A 337 -18.71 -8.34 27.35
C CYS A 337 -19.47 -7.35 28.25
N ASN A 338 -20.25 -6.46 27.65
CA ASN A 338 -21.18 -5.60 28.38
C ASN A 338 -22.32 -6.39 29.03
#